data_AF-A0A938GT86-F1
#
_entry.id   AF-A0A938GT86-F1
#
_cell.length_a   1.000
_cell.length_b   1.000
_cell.length_c   1.000
_cell.angle_alpha   90.00
_cell.angle_beta   90.00
_cell.angle_gamma   90.00
#
_symmetry.space_group_name_H-M   'P 1'
#
loop_
_entity.id
_entity.type
_entity.pdbx_description
1 polymer ?
#
loop_
_entity_poly.entity_id
_entity_poly.type
_entity_poly.pdbx_seq_one_letter_code
_entity_poly.pdbx_strand_id
1 'polypeptide(L)'
;ATGAALAPGWLRAAAPPPPANRFSFLLLGDLHFDRPEDHDMAWVQREKPNDISQITDYCRNTREVTPLLFATVRATMAELNRSPATRVACVLQVGDLVEGLCGSEELAVQHHRGAVDFIRGAGLGAPFLFTKGNHDITGPGAVAAFGRVFHPFLTEELRRLAPAAPEVTSARFTADFGSAQFVFFDAYEAAKSLEWFEAVAARRTAEHLFFAVHPPVVPYGARATWHVFSSPKERARREKLLALLGAQRAIVLGGHIHKFNSLTRRAGGGSFTQFALSSVLTAPTAREKNVLSGIGSYTPDQIKVEPTFSPANEAERRAVYVEERPQVSAFEYADLPGYAVVTVDGPRVTARMYAGTGRDLWRTTDLVPPARG
;
A
#
# COMPACT_ATOMS: atom_id res chain seq x y z
N ALA A 1 -35.29 -2.98 -61.61
CA ALA A 1 -34.76 -3.95 -60.63
C ALA A 1 -33.25 -4.03 -60.85
N THR A 2 -32.50 -3.22 -60.12
CA THR A 2 -31.03 -3.12 -60.19
C THR A 2 -30.49 -3.56 -58.83
N GLY A 3 -29.89 -4.75 -58.79
CA GLY A 3 -29.34 -5.35 -57.59
C GLY A 3 -28.03 -4.67 -57.20
N ALA A 4 -27.98 -4.12 -56.00
CA ALA A 4 -26.76 -3.60 -55.38
C ALA A 4 -25.93 -4.75 -54.82
N ALA A 5 -24.71 -4.91 -55.32
CA ALA A 5 -23.70 -5.79 -54.75
C ALA A 5 -23.07 -5.11 -53.52
N LEU A 6 -23.17 -5.76 -52.36
CA LEU A 6 -22.52 -5.35 -51.12
C LEU A 6 -21.03 -5.68 -51.20
N ALA A 7 -20.18 -4.65 -51.09
CA ALA A 7 -18.74 -4.81 -50.95
C ALA A 7 -18.40 -5.48 -49.60
N PRO A 8 -17.37 -6.35 -49.52
CA PRO A 8 -16.95 -6.96 -48.26
C PRO A 8 -16.38 -5.90 -47.31
N GLY A 9 -16.80 -5.99 -46.04
CA GLY A 9 -16.32 -5.14 -44.95
C GLY A 9 -14.83 -5.31 -44.72
N TRP A 10 -14.06 -4.40 -45.31
CA TRP A 10 -12.90 -3.69 -44.75
C TRP A 10 -12.46 -4.23 -43.39
N LEU A 11 -11.31 -4.89 -43.41
CA LEU A 11 -10.40 -5.08 -42.27
C LEU A 11 -10.43 -3.81 -41.41
N ARG A 12 -11.10 -3.87 -40.25
CA ARG A 12 -10.83 -2.91 -39.17
C ARG A 12 -9.39 -3.15 -38.76
N ALA A 13 -8.49 -2.27 -39.20
CA ALA A 13 -7.19 -2.14 -38.59
C ALA A 13 -7.39 -2.13 -37.07
N ALA A 14 -6.69 -3.03 -36.38
CA ALA A 14 -6.64 -3.00 -34.92
C ALA A 14 -6.29 -1.56 -34.51
N ALA A 15 -7.04 -1.02 -33.54
CA ALA A 15 -6.69 0.26 -32.96
C ALA A 15 -5.20 0.23 -32.55
N PRO A 16 -4.44 1.31 -32.80
CA PRO A 16 -3.05 1.35 -32.39
C PRO A 16 -2.96 0.99 -30.90
N PRO A 17 -1.94 0.22 -30.48
CA PRO A 17 -1.75 -0.07 -29.07
C PRO A 17 -1.72 1.26 -28.30
N PRO A 18 -2.27 1.30 -27.07
CA PRO A 18 -2.18 2.51 -26.25
C PRO A 18 -0.70 2.91 -26.15
N PRO A 19 -0.39 4.21 -26.03
CA PRO A 19 0.99 4.62 -25.77
C PRO A 19 1.49 3.83 -24.56
N ALA A 20 2.69 3.24 -24.68
CA ALA A 20 3.29 2.31 -23.71
C ALA A 20 3.47 2.87 -22.27
N ASN A 21 3.01 4.09 -22.02
CA ASN A 21 3.25 4.89 -20.82
C ASN A 21 1.97 5.18 -20.02
N ARG A 22 0.82 4.57 -20.35
CA ARG A 22 -0.42 4.74 -19.58
C ARG A 22 -0.98 3.42 -19.06
N PHE A 23 -1.18 3.34 -17.75
CA PHE A 23 -1.78 2.19 -17.08
C PHE A 23 -2.40 2.61 -15.74
N SER A 24 -3.17 1.70 -15.15
CA SER A 24 -3.66 1.85 -13.78
C SER A 24 -3.22 0.68 -12.90
N PHE A 25 -3.23 0.87 -11.59
CA PHE A 25 -3.19 -0.20 -10.61
C PHE A 25 -4.15 0.11 -9.47
N LEU A 26 -4.64 -0.91 -8.77
CA LEU A 26 -5.41 -0.73 -7.55
C LEU A 26 -4.47 -0.74 -6.36
N LEU A 27 -4.75 0.14 -5.39
CA LEU A 27 -4.04 0.21 -4.13
C LEU A 27 -4.99 -0.14 -2.99
N LEU A 28 -4.59 -1.13 -2.20
CA LEU A 28 -5.20 -1.59 -0.97
C LEU A 28 -4.16 -1.47 0.16
N GLY A 29 -4.58 -1.44 1.43
CA GLY A 29 -3.67 -1.44 2.57
C GLY A 29 -4.34 -2.02 3.81
N ASP A 30 -3.60 -2.63 4.73
CA ASP A 30 -4.12 -3.08 6.02
C ASP A 30 -5.41 -3.91 5.88
N LEU A 31 -5.38 -5.00 5.11
CA LEU A 31 -6.57 -5.83 4.94
C LEU A 31 -6.88 -6.62 6.21
N HIS A 32 -5.83 -7.01 6.95
CA HIS A 32 -5.93 -7.83 8.16
C HIS A 32 -6.85 -9.03 7.94
N PHE A 33 -6.57 -9.80 6.88
CA PHE A 33 -7.28 -11.05 6.64
C PHE A 33 -7.15 -11.94 7.87
N ASP A 34 -8.28 -12.45 8.35
CA ASP A 34 -8.32 -13.18 9.60
C ASP A 34 -9.45 -14.21 9.70
N ARG A 35 -9.22 -15.30 10.45
CA ARG A 35 -10.20 -16.37 10.69
C ARG A 35 -10.02 -17.00 12.07
N PRO A 36 -11.12 -17.35 12.78
CA PRO A 36 -11.03 -17.90 14.13
C PRO A 36 -10.21 -19.20 14.23
N GLU A 37 -10.30 -20.07 13.21
CA GLU A 37 -9.58 -21.34 13.16
C GLU A 37 -8.06 -21.22 12.97
N ASP A 38 -7.56 -20.01 12.66
CA ASP A 38 -6.14 -19.74 12.49
C ASP A 38 -5.42 -19.38 13.80
N HIS A 39 -6.12 -19.39 14.95
CA HIS A 39 -5.55 -19.01 16.24
C HIS A 39 -5.62 -20.10 17.31
N ASP A 40 -4.51 -20.28 18.03
CA ASP A 40 -4.55 -20.85 19.38
C ASP A 40 -5.08 -19.78 20.36
N MET A 41 -6.39 -19.77 20.57
CA MET A 41 -7.03 -18.80 21.45
C MET A 41 -6.59 -18.92 22.92
N ALA A 42 -6.11 -20.09 23.37
CA ALA A 42 -5.56 -20.21 24.72
C ALA A 42 -4.20 -19.52 24.83
N TRP A 43 -3.38 -19.60 23.78
CA TRP A 43 -2.15 -18.81 23.66
C TRP A 43 -2.46 -17.31 23.57
N VAL A 44 -3.39 -16.90 22.71
CA VAL A 44 -3.76 -15.47 22.55
C VAL A 44 -4.24 -14.90 23.88
N GLN A 45 -5.14 -15.60 24.59
CA GLN A 45 -5.64 -15.13 25.88
C GLN A 45 -4.55 -14.93 26.94
N ARG A 46 -3.52 -15.79 26.91
CA ARG A 46 -2.43 -15.73 27.88
C ARG A 46 -1.38 -14.69 27.52
N GLU A 47 -0.95 -14.63 26.27
CA GLU A 47 0.21 -13.84 25.84
C GLU A 47 -0.18 -12.48 25.24
N LYS A 48 -1.41 -12.36 24.73
CA LYS A 48 -1.94 -11.24 23.93
C LYS A 48 -3.38 -10.86 24.30
N PRO A 49 -3.72 -10.73 25.61
CA PRO A 49 -5.11 -10.53 26.03
C PRO A 49 -5.74 -9.25 25.48
N ASN A 50 -4.94 -8.23 25.18
CA ASN A 50 -5.42 -6.95 24.64
C ASN A 50 -5.76 -7.02 23.14
N ASP A 51 -5.34 -8.07 22.45
CA ASP A 51 -5.52 -8.24 21.00
C ASP A 51 -6.76 -9.09 20.66
N ILE A 52 -7.41 -9.71 21.66
CA ILE A 52 -8.59 -10.57 21.45
C ILE A 52 -9.73 -9.84 20.72
N SER A 53 -10.04 -8.61 21.13
CA SER A 53 -11.10 -7.83 20.48
C SER A 53 -10.76 -7.50 19.03
N GLN A 54 -9.48 -7.23 18.77
CA GLN A 54 -8.98 -6.93 17.44
C GLN A 54 -9.11 -8.15 16.50
N ILE A 55 -8.61 -9.31 16.93
CA ILE A 55 -8.77 -10.59 16.19
C ILE A 55 -10.25 -10.87 15.92
N THR A 56 -11.10 -10.73 16.94
CA THR A 56 -12.55 -10.96 16.79
C THR A 56 -13.17 -10.04 15.72
N ASP A 57 -12.79 -8.76 15.72
CA ASP A 57 -13.27 -7.79 14.75
C ASP A 57 -12.74 -8.05 13.34
N TYR A 58 -11.47 -8.42 13.17
CA TYR A 58 -10.90 -8.72 11.85
C TYR A 58 -11.42 -10.04 11.27
N CYS A 59 -11.64 -11.06 12.08
CA CYS A 59 -12.38 -12.26 11.67
C CYS A 59 -13.77 -11.91 11.13
N ARG A 60 -14.49 -11.00 11.81
CA ARG A 60 -15.80 -10.52 11.35
C ARG A 60 -15.69 -9.74 10.05
N ASN A 61 -14.75 -8.81 9.95
CA ASN A 61 -14.54 -7.99 8.76
C ASN A 61 -14.16 -8.87 7.54
N THR A 62 -13.29 -9.85 7.74
CA THR A 62 -12.88 -10.82 6.71
C THR A 62 -14.06 -11.62 6.18
N ARG A 63 -14.98 -12.03 7.05
CA ARG A 63 -16.19 -12.76 6.65
C ARG A 63 -17.22 -11.87 5.96
N GLU A 64 -17.43 -10.65 6.45
CA GLU A 64 -18.62 -9.85 6.11
C GLU A 64 -18.35 -8.70 5.13
N VAL A 65 -17.17 -8.09 5.19
CA VAL A 65 -16.88 -6.82 4.49
C VAL A 65 -15.81 -6.99 3.41
N THR A 66 -14.74 -7.74 3.68
CA THR A 66 -13.64 -7.97 2.72
C THR A 66 -14.13 -8.57 1.38
N PRO A 67 -15.08 -9.53 1.33
CA PRO A 67 -15.61 -10.04 0.07
C PRO A 67 -16.33 -8.97 -0.76
N LEU A 68 -17.02 -8.03 -0.10
CA LEU A 68 -17.69 -6.91 -0.76
C LEU A 68 -16.69 -5.94 -1.37
N LEU A 69 -15.61 -5.62 -0.64
CA LEU A 69 -14.50 -4.83 -1.17
C LEU A 69 -13.91 -5.48 -2.43
N PHE A 70 -13.59 -6.77 -2.37
CA PHE A 70 -12.99 -7.49 -3.51
C PHE A 70 -13.94 -7.61 -4.71
N ALA A 71 -15.25 -7.74 -4.47
CA ALA A 71 -16.25 -7.67 -5.54
C ALA A 71 -16.24 -6.29 -6.23
N THR A 72 -16.16 -5.21 -5.47
CA THR A 72 -16.06 -3.84 -6.01
C THR A 72 -14.74 -3.60 -6.73
N VAL A 73 -13.62 -4.07 -6.19
CA VAL A 73 -12.30 -4.01 -6.84
C VAL A 73 -12.35 -4.73 -8.19
N ARG A 74 -12.89 -5.95 -8.23
CA ARG A 74 -13.06 -6.71 -9.48
C ARG A 74 -13.95 -5.97 -10.50
N ALA A 75 -15.06 -5.38 -10.06
CA ALA A 75 -15.94 -4.60 -10.93
C ALA A 75 -15.24 -3.33 -11.47
N THR A 76 -14.49 -2.64 -10.62
CA THR A 76 -13.69 -1.47 -10.99
C THR A 76 -12.62 -1.85 -12.02
N MET A 77 -11.93 -2.97 -11.81
CA MET A 77 -10.95 -3.50 -12.76
C MET A 77 -11.58 -3.86 -14.10
N ALA A 78 -12.73 -4.55 -14.09
CA ALA A 78 -13.44 -4.91 -15.32
C ALA A 78 -13.82 -3.66 -16.14
N GLU A 79 -14.26 -2.59 -15.47
CA GLU A 79 -14.56 -1.32 -16.11
C GLU A 79 -13.33 -0.66 -16.72
N LEU A 80 -12.24 -0.55 -15.95
CA LEU A 80 -10.96 0.04 -16.38
C LEU A 80 -10.33 -0.75 -17.54
N ASN A 81 -10.46 -2.07 -17.54
CA ASN A 81 -9.91 -2.97 -18.54
C ASN A 81 -10.66 -2.94 -19.88
N ARG A 82 -11.79 -2.23 -20.00
CA ARG A 82 -12.47 -2.03 -21.28
C ARG A 82 -11.66 -1.21 -22.28
N SER A 83 -10.71 -0.40 -21.79
CA SER A 83 -9.79 0.37 -22.62
C SER A 83 -8.35 -0.03 -22.32
N PRO A 84 -7.53 -0.32 -23.36
CA PRO A 84 -6.11 -0.58 -23.18
C PRO A 84 -5.37 0.54 -22.42
N ALA A 85 -5.81 1.79 -22.60
CA ALA A 85 -5.19 2.97 -21.99
C ALA A 85 -5.45 3.12 -20.48
N THR A 86 -6.36 2.34 -19.91
CA THR A 86 -6.68 2.35 -18.46
C THR A 86 -6.54 0.96 -17.86
N ARG A 87 -5.91 0.03 -18.57
CA ARG A 87 -5.79 -1.35 -18.13
C ARG A 87 -5.07 -1.42 -16.80
N VAL A 88 -5.62 -2.24 -15.90
CA VAL A 88 -5.05 -2.51 -14.59
C VAL A 88 -3.87 -3.47 -14.76
N ALA A 89 -2.68 -3.01 -14.40
CA ALA A 89 -1.46 -3.79 -14.44
C ALA A 89 -1.38 -4.77 -13.26
N CYS A 90 -1.75 -4.31 -12.05
CA CYS A 90 -1.76 -5.12 -10.85
C CYS A 90 -2.70 -4.55 -9.77
N VAL A 91 -2.88 -5.32 -8.71
CA VAL A 91 -3.34 -4.86 -7.40
C VAL A 91 -2.15 -4.85 -6.46
N LEU A 92 -1.95 -3.75 -5.73
CA LEU A 92 -0.87 -3.57 -4.78
C LEU A 92 -1.46 -3.41 -3.37
N GLN A 93 -1.06 -4.26 -2.43
CA GLN A 93 -1.41 -4.19 -1.01
C GLN A 93 -0.21 -3.66 -0.19
N VAL A 94 -0.40 -2.59 0.57
CA VAL A 94 0.70 -1.92 1.32
C VAL A 94 0.92 -2.45 2.74
N GLY A 95 1.04 -3.78 2.86
CA GLY A 95 1.33 -4.48 4.12
C GLY A 95 0.12 -4.76 4.98
N ASP A 96 0.36 -5.55 6.03
CA ASP A 96 -0.66 -6.11 6.91
C ASP A 96 -1.77 -6.76 6.07
N LEU A 97 -1.34 -7.69 5.22
CA LEU A 97 -2.27 -8.51 4.45
C LEU A 97 -3.08 -9.41 5.39
N VAL A 98 -2.43 -9.93 6.43
CA VAL A 98 -3.02 -10.80 7.45
C VAL A 98 -2.83 -10.23 8.86
N GLU A 99 -3.66 -10.65 9.81
CA GLU A 99 -3.60 -10.19 11.22
C GLU A 99 -2.44 -10.84 12.01
N GLY A 100 -2.05 -12.07 11.67
CA GLY A 100 -1.00 -12.80 12.39
C GLY A 100 -1.48 -13.33 13.75
N LEU A 101 -0.63 -13.28 14.79
CA LEU A 101 -0.98 -13.68 16.17
C LEU A 101 -1.58 -15.10 16.29
N CYS A 102 -1.11 -16.02 15.45
CA CYS A 102 -1.70 -17.37 15.32
C CYS A 102 -1.35 -18.33 16.48
N GLY A 103 -0.25 -18.08 17.21
CA GLY A 103 0.20 -18.88 18.35
C GLY A 103 1.14 -20.05 18.03
N SER A 104 1.27 -20.46 16.77
CA SER A 104 2.31 -21.41 16.30
C SER A 104 2.69 -21.17 14.84
N GLU A 105 3.79 -21.79 14.39
CA GLU A 105 4.18 -21.74 12.98
C GLU A 105 3.16 -22.43 12.08
N GLU A 106 2.62 -23.57 12.50
CA GLU A 106 1.64 -24.34 11.73
C GLU A 106 0.37 -23.54 11.47
N LEU A 107 -0.12 -22.84 12.50
CA LEU A 107 -1.29 -21.97 12.40
C LEU A 107 -0.98 -20.72 11.58
N ALA A 108 0.22 -20.13 11.72
CA ALA A 108 0.64 -19.02 10.84
C ALA A 108 0.72 -19.45 9.36
N VAL A 109 1.19 -20.67 9.06
CA VAL A 109 1.19 -21.22 7.70
C VAL A 109 -0.25 -21.42 7.20
N GLN A 110 -1.16 -21.91 8.06
CA GLN A 110 -2.58 -22.06 7.71
C GLN A 110 -3.22 -20.71 7.39
N HIS A 111 -2.95 -19.70 8.21
CA HIS A 111 -3.45 -18.34 8.06
C HIS A 111 -3.01 -17.69 6.75
N HIS A 112 -1.70 -17.72 6.48
CA HIS A 112 -1.13 -17.16 5.25
C HIS A 112 -1.66 -17.86 4.00
N ARG A 113 -1.88 -19.19 4.07
CA ARG A 113 -2.52 -19.95 2.97
C ARG A 113 -3.97 -19.53 2.78
N GLY A 114 -4.73 -19.36 3.86
CA GLY A 114 -6.10 -18.86 3.81
C GLY A 114 -6.20 -17.52 3.09
N ALA A 115 -5.28 -16.60 3.35
CA ALA A 115 -5.22 -15.31 2.67
C ALA A 115 -4.91 -15.47 1.16
N VAL A 116 -3.95 -16.32 0.79
CA VAL A 116 -3.64 -16.62 -0.62
C VAL A 116 -4.84 -17.25 -1.34
N ASP A 117 -5.50 -18.21 -0.71
CA ASP A 117 -6.68 -18.88 -1.26
C ASP A 117 -7.85 -17.91 -1.43
N PHE A 118 -8.04 -16.99 -0.48
CA PHE A 118 -9.02 -15.91 -0.60
C PHE A 118 -8.72 -15.01 -1.80
N ILE A 119 -7.48 -14.55 -1.96
CA ILE A 119 -7.07 -13.69 -3.09
C ILE A 119 -7.28 -14.40 -4.43
N ARG A 120 -6.84 -15.66 -4.53
CA ARG A 120 -7.02 -16.47 -5.74
C ARG A 120 -8.50 -16.69 -6.04
N GLY A 121 -9.28 -17.05 -5.02
CA GLY A 121 -10.72 -17.26 -5.12
C GLY A 121 -11.50 -16.01 -5.53
N ALA A 122 -11.00 -14.81 -5.20
CA ALA A 122 -11.62 -13.56 -5.62
C ALA A 122 -11.57 -13.33 -7.14
N GLY A 123 -10.67 -14.01 -7.86
CA GLY A 123 -10.66 -14.04 -9.32
C GLY A 123 -10.41 -12.66 -9.95
N LEU A 124 -9.50 -11.87 -9.39
CA LEU A 124 -9.24 -10.49 -9.83
C LEU A 124 -8.69 -10.40 -11.27
N GLY A 125 -8.05 -11.47 -11.76
CA GLY A 125 -7.54 -11.53 -13.14
C GLY A 125 -6.30 -10.66 -13.40
N ALA A 126 -5.76 -9.98 -12.38
CA ALA A 126 -4.48 -9.28 -12.43
C ALA A 126 -3.51 -9.85 -11.37
N PRO A 127 -2.20 -9.61 -11.51
CA PRO A 127 -1.23 -9.87 -10.46
C PRO A 127 -1.54 -9.10 -9.17
N PHE A 128 -1.34 -9.75 -8.02
CA PHE A 128 -1.51 -9.22 -6.67
C PHE A 128 -0.15 -9.19 -5.98
N LEU A 129 0.42 -7.99 -5.84
CA LEU A 129 1.69 -7.77 -5.17
C LEU A 129 1.47 -7.11 -3.82
N PHE A 130 2.37 -7.32 -2.87
CA PHE A 130 2.31 -6.63 -1.59
C PHE A 130 3.68 -6.41 -0.96
N THR A 131 3.77 -5.36 -0.15
CA THR A 131 4.89 -5.18 0.78
C THR A 131 4.56 -5.85 2.10
N LYS A 132 5.57 -6.22 2.88
CA LYS A 132 5.39 -6.84 4.20
C LYS A 132 5.01 -5.79 5.25
N GLY A 133 4.00 -6.06 6.06
CA GLY A 133 3.63 -5.34 7.28
C GLY A 133 4.05 -6.07 8.56
N ASN A 134 3.72 -5.50 9.71
CA ASN A 134 4.12 -6.05 11.01
C ASN A 134 3.25 -7.26 11.36
N HIS A 135 1.96 -7.20 11.06
CA HIS A 135 1.05 -8.30 11.38
C HIS A 135 1.36 -9.56 10.56
N ASP A 136 1.86 -9.38 9.33
CA ASP A 136 2.29 -10.49 8.47
C ASP A 136 3.40 -11.39 9.07
N ILE A 137 4.12 -10.88 10.09
CA ILE A 137 5.20 -11.58 10.79
C ILE A 137 5.07 -11.57 12.33
N THR A 138 3.91 -11.19 12.87
CA THR A 138 3.71 -11.14 14.32
C THR A 138 3.23 -12.49 14.84
N GLY A 139 3.92 -13.00 15.86
CA GLY A 139 3.58 -14.24 16.55
C GLY A 139 4.58 -15.38 16.33
N PRO A 140 4.48 -16.48 17.08
CA PRO A 140 5.38 -17.63 16.96
C PRO A 140 5.39 -18.18 15.54
N GLY A 141 6.58 -18.35 14.95
CA GLY A 141 6.75 -18.94 13.62
C GLY A 141 6.32 -18.08 12.42
N ALA A 142 5.73 -16.91 12.63
CA ALA A 142 5.15 -16.09 11.55
C ALA A 142 6.16 -15.64 10.49
N VAL A 143 7.42 -15.37 10.86
CA VAL A 143 8.50 -15.05 9.90
C VAL A 143 8.80 -16.24 8.98
N ALA A 144 8.85 -17.45 9.53
CA ALA A 144 9.08 -18.67 8.74
C ALA A 144 7.87 -18.95 7.84
N ALA A 145 6.65 -18.79 8.36
CA ALA A 145 5.41 -18.92 7.59
C ALA A 145 5.35 -17.92 6.40
N PHE A 146 5.75 -16.66 6.62
CA PHE A 146 5.88 -15.65 5.57
C PHE A 146 6.77 -16.15 4.43
N GLY A 147 7.98 -16.60 4.76
CA GLY A 147 8.91 -17.14 3.76
C GLY A 147 8.42 -18.41 3.07
N ARG A 148 7.63 -19.24 3.77
CA ARG A 148 7.13 -20.51 3.23
C ARG A 148 5.94 -20.34 2.29
N VAL A 149 5.08 -19.35 2.54
CA VAL A 149 3.81 -19.18 1.81
C VAL A 149 3.85 -17.99 0.87
N PHE A 150 4.26 -16.82 1.36
CA PHE A 150 4.17 -15.58 0.62
C PHE A 150 5.29 -15.37 -0.39
N HIS A 151 6.51 -15.85 -0.14
CA HIS A 151 7.59 -15.78 -1.12
C HIS A 151 7.26 -16.57 -2.42
N PRO A 152 6.81 -17.84 -2.38
CA PRO A 152 6.36 -18.54 -3.59
C PRO A 152 5.20 -17.85 -4.30
N PHE A 153 4.21 -17.35 -3.54
CA PHE A 153 3.08 -16.62 -4.12
C PHE A 153 3.52 -15.34 -4.83
N LEU A 154 4.34 -14.49 -4.20
CA LEU A 154 4.88 -13.28 -4.83
C LEU A 154 5.73 -13.60 -6.06
N THR A 155 6.46 -14.71 -6.05
CA THR A 155 7.21 -15.19 -7.22
C THR A 155 6.28 -15.50 -8.39
N GLU A 156 5.18 -16.21 -8.15
CA GLU A 156 4.16 -16.51 -9.15
C GLU A 156 3.57 -15.21 -9.73
N GLU A 157 3.16 -14.29 -8.85
CA GLU A 157 2.52 -13.04 -9.23
C GLU A 157 3.46 -12.11 -10.00
N LEU A 158 4.75 -12.04 -9.63
CA LEU A 158 5.76 -11.31 -10.40
C LEU A 158 6.00 -11.93 -11.78
N ARG A 159 6.01 -13.27 -11.89
CA ARG A 159 6.20 -13.94 -13.19
C ARG A 159 5.01 -13.74 -14.13
N ARG A 160 3.82 -13.46 -13.59
CA ARG A 160 2.66 -13.02 -14.39
C ARG A 160 2.85 -11.62 -14.99
N LEU A 161 3.65 -10.75 -14.37
CA LEU A 161 4.03 -9.44 -14.91
C LEU A 161 5.22 -9.56 -15.87
N ALA A 162 6.25 -10.31 -15.47
CA ALA A 162 7.48 -10.50 -16.21
C ALA A 162 7.95 -11.95 -16.08
N PRO A 163 7.80 -12.81 -17.11
CA PRO A 163 8.09 -14.25 -17.00
C PRO A 163 9.51 -14.60 -16.54
N ALA A 164 10.48 -13.71 -16.77
CA ALA A 164 11.87 -13.85 -16.34
C ALA A 164 12.15 -13.29 -14.93
N ALA A 165 11.12 -12.87 -14.18
CA ALA A 165 11.29 -12.34 -12.84
C ALA A 165 11.98 -13.38 -11.93
N PRO A 166 12.98 -12.95 -11.14
CA PRO A 166 13.69 -13.83 -10.24
C PRO A 166 12.74 -14.36 -9.16
N GLU A 167 13.15 -15.45 -8.53
CA GLU A 167 12.47 -15.94 -7.33
C GLU A 167 12.55 -14.90 -6.21
N VAL A 168 11.42 -14.66 -5.55
CA VAL A 168 11.33 -13.82 -4.36
C VAL A 168 11.78 -14.68 -3.17
N THR A 169 12.92 -14.34 -2.60
CA THR A 169 13.46 -15.01 -1.40
C THR A 169 13.51 -14.08 -0.18
N SER A 170 13.04 -12.84 -0.34
CA SER A 170 12.90 -11.86 0.73
C SER A 170 11.80 -10.85 0.39
N ALA A 171 11.29 -10.13 1.40
CA ALA A 171 10.28 -9.09 1.19
C ALA A 171 10.84 -7.78 0.59
N ARG A 172 12.12 -7.76 0.18
CA ARG A 172 12.71 -6.70 -0.66
C ARG A 172 12.86 -7.17 -2.09
N PHE A 173 12.07 -6.59 -2.99
CA PHE A 173 12.09 -6.95 -4.41
C PHE A 173 11.60 -5.78 -5.25
N THR A 174 11.80 -5.88 -6.57
CA THR A 174 11.29 -4.90 -7.53
C THR A 174 10.29 -5.53 -8.47
N ALA A 175 9.40 -4.70 -9.00
CA ALA A 175 8.56 -5.01 -10.14
C ALA A 175 8.59 -3.82 -11.10
N ASP A 176 8.76 -4.08 -12.38
CA ASP A 176 8.77 -3.03 -13.41
C ASP A 176 7.59 -3.25 -14.36
N PHE A 177 6.84 -2.20 -14.67
CA PHE A 177 5.81 -2.23 -15.70
C PHE A 177 5.51 -0.83 -16.24
N GLY A 178 5.37 -0.73 -17.56
CA GLY A 178 5.26 0.56 -18.25
C GLY A 178 6.51 1.42 -18.03
N SER A 179 6.32 2.71 -17.73
CA SER A 179 7.39 3.66 -17.42
C SER A 179 7.77 3.71 -15.93
N ALA A 180 7.28 2.76 -15.12
CA ALA A 180 7.42 2.79 -13.67
C ALA A 180 8.20 1.59 -13.12
N GLN A 181 9.02 1.88 -12.11
CA GLN A 181 9.65 0.90 -11.23
C GLN A 181 8.98 0.93 -9.86
N PHE A 182 8.65 -0.24 -9.33
CA PHE A 182 8.10 -0.44 -8.00
C PHE A 182 9.17 -1.10 -7.14
N VAL A 183 9.48 -0.47 -6.02
CA VAL A 183 10.37 -0.98 -4.98
C VAL A 183 9.51 -1.40 -3.80
N PHE A 184 9.56 -2.68 -3.43
CA PHE A 184 8.95 -3.20 -2.22
C PHE A 184 10.01 -3.22 -1.14
N PHE A 185 9.89 -2.32 -0.16
CA PHE A 185 10.88 -2.15 0.90
C PHE A 185 10.46 -2.90 2.15
N ASP A 186 11.31 -3.82 2.61
CA ASP A 186 11.10 -4.54 3.86
C ASP A 186 11.54 -3.68 5.05
N ALA A 187 10.56 -3.07 5.73
CA ALA A 187 10.77 -2.26 6.93
C ALA A 187 11.18 -3.10 8.18
N TYR A 188 11.08 -4.42 8.11
CA TYR A 188 11.40 -5.34 9.22
C TYR A 188 12.79 -5.97 9.05
N GLU A 189 13.44 -5.70 7.92
CA GLU A 189 14.89 -5.84 7.73
C GLU A 189 15.50 -4.51 7.22
N ALA A 190 15.05 -3.38 7.79
CA ALA A 190 15.23 -2.05 7.23
C ALA A 190 16.68 -1.66 6.92
N ALA A 191 17.66 -2.05 7.74
CA ALA A 191 19.07 -1.73 7.48
C ALA A 191 19.57 -2.37 6.17
N LYS A 192 19.34 -3.68 6.00
CA LYS A 192 19.68 -4.42 4.77
C LYS A 192 18.87 -3.90 3.57
N SER A 193 17.60 -3.56 3.80
CA SER A 193 16.74 -3.00 2.75
C SER A 193 17.20 -1.62 2.29
N LEU A 194 17.75 -0.79 3.17
CA LEU A 194 18.30 0.52 2.81
C LEU A 194 19.56 0.41 1.95
N GLU A 195 20.48 -0.49 2.29
CA GLU A 195 21.67 -0.78 1.49
C GLU A 195 21.29 -1.30 0.09
N TRP A 196 20.34 -2.23 0.03
CA TRP A 196 19.81 -2.74 -1.23
C TRP A 196 19.12 -1.65 -2.05
N PHE A 197 18.27 -0.82 -1.43
CA PHE A 197 17.53 0.24 -2.12
C PHE A 197 18.47 1.29 -2.73
N GLU A 198 19.56 1.65 -2.05
CA GLU A 198 20.58 2.56 -2.61
C GLU A 198 21.14 2.02 -3.93
N ALA A 199 21.46 0.72 -4.00
CA ALA A 199 21.96 0.09 -5.22
C ALA A 199 20.91 0.02 -6.33
N VAL A 200 19.63 -0.22 -5.99
CA VAL A 200 18.51 -0.17 -6.93
C VAL A 200 18.33 1.24 -7.49
N ALA A 201 18.25 2.24 -6.61
CA ALA A 201 18.06 3.64 -6.94
C ALA A 201 19.18 4.19 -7.85
N ALA A 202 20.42 3.76 -7.64
CA ALA A 202 21.57 4.16 -8.47
C ALA A 202 21.48 3.66 -9.92
N ARG A 203 20.71 2.61 -10.20
CA ARG A 203 20.56 2.00 -11.53
C ARG A 203 19.23 2.30 -12.21
N ARG A 204 18.37 3.08 -11.54
CA ARG A 204 17.03 3.35 -12.05
C ARG A 204 17.09 4.09 -13.38
N THR A 205 16.35 3.56 -14.35
CA THR A 205 16.07 4.20 -15.65
C THR A 205 14.60 4.55 -15.85
N ALA A 206 13.71 4.06 -14.97
CA ALA A 206 12.28 4.31 -15.03
C ALA A 206 11.92 5.78 -14.77
N GLU A 207 10.90 6.28 -15.47
CA GLU A 207 10.38 7.63 -15.33
C GLU A 207 9.81 7.86 -13.92
N HIS A 208 9.02 6.90 -13.42
CA HIS A 208 8.44 6.94 -12.08
C HIS A 208 9.05 5.89 -11.16
N LEU A 209 9.22 6.25 -9.89
CA LEU A 209 9.60 5.33 -8.83
C LEU A 209 8.51 5.29 -7.77
N PHE A 210 7.85 4.14 -7.65
CA PHE A 210 6.97 3.85 -6.54
C PHE A 210 7.75 3.10 -5.45
N PHE A 211 7.65 3.57 -4.21
CA PHE A 211 8.31 2.96 -3.06
C PHE A 211 7.24 2.46 -2.09
N ALA A 212 6.94 1.16 -2.14
CA ALA A 212 5.95 0.52 -1.30
C ALA A 212 6.58 0.06 0.02
N VAL A 213 6.13 0.63 1.13
CA VAL A 213 6.59 0.32 2.49
C VAL A 213 5.41 0.40 3.45
N HIS A 214 5.30 -0.52 4.38
CA HIS A 214 4.13 -0.57 5.25
C HIS A 214 4.06 0.63 6.23
N PRO A 215 5.00 0.81 7.17
CA PRO A 215 5.01 1.98 8.04
C PRO A 215 5.34 3.27 7.26
N PRO A 216 4.80 4.42 7.67
CA PRO A 216 5.13 5.71 7.08
C PRO A 216 6.63 5.98 7.06
N VAL A 217 7.09 6.76 6.08
CA VAL A 217 8.44 7.34 6.09
C VAL A 217 8.40 8.73 6.73
N VAL A 218 7.31 9.45 6.50
CA VAL A 218 7.00 10.76 7.12
C VAL A 218 5.82 10.57 8.06
N PRO A 219 5.93 11.02 9.32
CA PRO A 219 4.88 10.84 10.31
C PRO A 219 3.60 11.62 9.96
N TYR A 220 2.45 11.09 10.36
CA TYR A 220 1.16 11.77 10.28
C TYR A 220 0.18 11.23 11.33
N GLY A 221 -0.85 12.01 11.64
CA GLY A 221 -1.88 11.64 12.62
C GLY A 221 -1.37 11.53 14.05
N ALA A 222 -2.01 10.69 14.87
CA ALA A 222 -1.66 10.61 16.29
C ALA A 222 -0.43 9.75 16.61
N ARG A 223 -0.04 8.85 15.70
CA ARG A 223 1.00 7.85 15.93
C ARG A 223 2.35 8.31 15.36
N ALA A 224 2.73 9.54 15.68
CA ALA A 224 3.84 10.25 15.05
C ALA A 224 5.22 9.57 15.22
N THR A 225 5.38 8.60 16.11
CA THR A 225 6.63 7.85 16.31
C THR A 225 6.65 6.50 15.58
N TRP A 226 5.56 6.14 14.89
CA TRP A 226 5.40 4.86 14.18
C TRP A 226 5.81 4.98 12.72
N HIS A 227 7.02 5.48 12.46
CA HIS A 227 7.58 5.60 11.12
C HIS A 227 8.91 4.86 11.02
N VAL A 228 9.33 4.56 9.79
CA VAL A 228 10.62 3.89 9.53
C VAL A 228 11.77 4.71 10.12
N PHE A 229 12.69 4.01 10.80
CA PHE A 229 13.85 4.58 11.47
C PHE A 229 13.50 5.70 12.48
N SER A 230 12.44 5.51 13.29
CA SER A 230 12.02 6.51 14.29
C SER A 230 12.89 6.58 15.54
N SER A 231 13.66 5.52 15.83
CA SER A 231 14.59 5.54 16.97
C SER A 231 15.70 6.58 16.77
N PRO A 232 16.09 7.34 17.81
CA PRO A 232 17.23 8.25 17.75
C PRO A 232 18.54 7.58 17.30
N LYS A 233 18.71 6.29 17.59
CA LYS A 233 19.89 5.50 17.20
C LYS A 233 19.97 5.27 15.68
N GLU A 234 18.87 5.42 14.97
CA GLU A 234 18.77 5.18 13.53
C GLU A 234 18.73 6.48 12.71
N ARG A 235 19.01 7.63 13.33
CA ARG A 235 18.98 8.95 12.69
C ARG A 235 19.74 9.01 11.37
N ALA A 236 20.95 8.45 11.32
CA ALA A 236 21.74 8.44 10.07
C ALA A 236 21.07 7.63 8.95
N ARG A 237 20.42 6.50 9.28
CA ARG A 237 19.66 5.70 8.30
C ARG A 237 18.40 6.43 7.85
N ARG A 238 17.70 7.10 8.78
CA ARG A 238 16.56 7.96 8.48
C ARG A 238 16.93 9.04 7.47
N GLU A 239 17.99 9.80 7.76
CA GLU A 239 18.46 10.89 6.89
C GLU A 239 18.86 10.36 5.51
N LYS A 240 19.55 9.22 5.45
CA LYS A 240 19.90 8.56 4.19
C LYS A 240 18.68 8.13 3.38
N LEU A 241 17.70 7.46 4.00
CA LEU A 241 16.47 7.04 3.32
C LEU A 241 15.72 8.26 2.75
N LEU A 242 15.51 9.29 3.57
CA LEU A 242 14.81 10.51 3.14
C LEU A 242 15.54 11.19 1.99
N ALA A 243 16.87 11.30 2.05
CA ALA A 243 17.68 11.87 0.98
C ALA A 243 17.55 11.08 -0.33
N LEU A 244 17.61 9.75 -0.28
CA LEU A 244 17.43 8.89 -1.45
C LEU A 244 16.04 9.08 -2.07
N LEU A 245 14.98 9.06 -1.26
CA LEU A 245 13.60 9.25 -1.75
C LEU A 245 13.42 10.61 -2.43
N GLY A 246 13.94 11.67 -1.82
CA GLY A 246 13.87 13.02 -2.38
C GLY A 246 14.70 13.20 -3.67
N ALA A 247 15.90 12.64 -3.71
CA ALA A 247 16.76 12.65 -4.90
C ALA A 247 16.10 11.88 -6.07
N GLN A 248 15.41 10.78 -5.75
CA GLN A 248 14.70 9.95 -6.72
C GLN A 248 13.31 10.48 -7.08
N ARG A 249 12.80 11.54 -6.41
CA ARG A 249 11.44 12.02 -6.61
C ARG A 249 10.39 10.90 -6.44
N ALA A 250 10.59 10.08 -5.41
CA ALA A 250 9.79 8.88 -5.20
C ALA A 250 8.32 9.21 -4.88
N ILE A 251 7.44 8.26 -5.24
CA ILE A 251 6.06 8.18 -4.79
C ILE A 251 6.00 7.06 -3.76
N VAL A 252 5.99 7.40 -2.49
CA VAL A 252 5.93 6.46 -1.36
C VAL A 252 4.48 6.01 -1.17
N LEU A 253 4.24 4.71 -1.16
CA LEU A 253 2.94 4.09 -0.91
C LEU A 253 2.99 3.33 0.41
N GLY A 254 2.06 3.57 1.34
CA GLY A 254 2.06 2.91 2.65
C GLY A 254 0.71 2.79 3.33
N GLY A 255 0.70 2.20 4.53
CA GLY A 255 -0.51 1.88 5.31
C GLY A 255 -0.27 2.12 6.80
N HIS A 256 -0.45 1.07 7.62
CA HIS A 256 -0.06 0.95 9.04
C HIS A 256 -0.87 1.79 10.04
N ILE A 257 -1.12 3.06 9.74
CA ILE A 257 -1.81 3.98 10.67
C ILE A 257 -3.33 3.85 10.59
N HIS A 258 -3.83 3.10 9.61
CA HIS A 258 -5.25 2.87 9.35
C HIS A 258 -6.02 4.14 8.96
N LYS A 259 -5.36 5.06 8.26
CA LYS A 259 -5.90 6.36 7.86
C LYS A 259 -5.54 6.67 6.41
N PHE A 260 -6.28 7.60 5.82
CA PHE A 260 -5.84 8.26 4.60
C PHE A 260 -4.78 9.32 4.94
N ASN A 261 -3.70 9.36 4.16
CA ASN A 261 -2.76 10.47 4.17
C ASN A 261 -2.21 10.74 2.77
N SER A 262 -2.02 12.02 2.46
CA SER A 262 -1.15 12.45 1.37
C SER A 262 -0.28 13.61 1.83
N LEU A 263 1.03 13.55 1.60
CA LEU A 263 1.91 14.67 1.91
C LEU A 263 3.09 14.75 0.93
N THR A 264 3.70 15.92 0.85
CA THR A 264 4.95 16.12 0.11
C THR A 264 6.02 16.63 1.05
N ARG A 265 7.21 16.00 1.00
CA ARG A 265 8.36 16.35 1.84
C ARG A 265 9.59 16.65 0.99
N ARG A 266 10.32 17.71 1.33
CA ARG A 266 11.64 18.04 0.76
C ARG A 266 12.74 17.21 1.42
N ALA A 267 13.67 16.71 0.61
CA ALA A 267 14.85 15.97 1.06
C ALA A 267 15.86 15.80 -0.08
N GLY A 268 17.16 15.67 0.22
CA GLY A 268 18.16 15.26 -0.77
C GLY A 268 18.23 16.14 -2.03
N GLY A 269 17.97 17.44 -1.91
CA GLY A 269 17.91 18.37 -3.06
C GLY A 269 16.69 18.21 -3.96
N GLY A 270 15.69 17.42 -3.55
CA GLY A 270 14.42 17.25 -4.25
C GLY A 270 13.25 17.14 -3.27
N SER A 271 12.21 16.46 -3.71
CA SER A 271 10.99 16.20 -2.93
C SER A 271 10.43 14.84 -3.29
N PHE A 272 9.73 14.23 -2.36
CA PHE A 272 8.97 13.00 -2.58
C PHE A 272 7.56 13.15 -2.02
N THR A 273 6.62 12.37 -2.54
CA THR A 273 5.24 12.32 -2.06
C THR A 273 5.03 11.03 -1.29
N GLN A 274 4.29 11.09 -0.18
CA GLN A 274 3.79 9.92 0.52
C GLN A 274 2.27 9.88 0.37
N PHE A 275 1.74 8.73 -0.02
CA PHE A 275 0.34 8.45 -0.12
C PHE A 275 0.05 7.16 0.66
N ALA A 276 -0.80 7.26 1.67
CA ALA A 276 -1.20 6.12 2.49
C ALA A 276 -2.71 5.99 2.57
N LEU A 277 -3.17 4.75 2.64
CA LEU A 277 -4.58 4.43 2.83
C LEU A 277 -4.72 3.18 3.68
N SER A 278 -5.94 2.95 4.15
CA SER A 278 -6.35 1.75 4.85
C SER A 278 -7.54 1.13 4.16
N SER A 279 -7.59 -0.18 4.12
CA SER A 279 -8.72 -1.01 3.69
C SER A 279 -9.32 -1.78 4.87
N VAL A 280 -8.96 -1.42 6.12
CA VAL A 280 -9.66 -1.89 7.33
C VAL A 280 -11.07 -1.32 7.35
N LEU A 281 -12.04 -2.14 6.96
CA LEU A 281 -13.45 -1.76 6.86
C LEU A 281 -14.29 -2.54 7.87
N THR A 282 -14.85 -1.83 8.85
CA THR A 282 -15.76 -2.41 9.86
C THR A 282 -17.22 -2.47 9.39
N ALA A 283 -17.53 -1.81 8.28
CA ALA A 283 -18.81 -1.80 7.61
C ALA A 283 -18.63 -1.47 6.10
N PRO A 284 -19.60 -1.81 5.23
CA PRO A 284 -19.51 -1.54 3.79
C PRO A 284 -19.40 -0.04 3.46
N THR A 285 -20.09 0.81 4.22
CA THR A 285 -20.05 2.26 4.04
C THR A 285 -19.09 2.90 5.02
N ALA A 286 -18.26 3.82 4.54
CA ALA A 286 -17.40 4.66 5.36
C ALA A 286 -17.69 6.14 5.10
N ARG A 287 -17.52 6.97 6.12
CA ARG A 287 -17.54 8.43 6.01
C ARG A 287 -16.29 8.97 6.68
N GLU A 288 -15.74 10.02 6.10
CA GLU A 288 -14.54 10.67 6.60
C GLU A 288 -14.80 11.29 7.98
N LYS A 289 -13.79 11.17 8.85
CA LYS A 289 -13.72 11.88 10.14
C LYS A 289 -12.35 12.53 10.27
N ASN A 290 -12.23 13.47 11.21
CA ASN A 290 -10.95 14.09 11.58
C ASN A 290 -10.17 14.64 10.35
N VAL A 291 -10.87 15.25 9.40
CA VAL A 291 -10.26 15.75 8.16
C VAL A 291 -9.31 16.91 8.48
N LEU A 292 -8.06 16.79 8.08
CA LEU A 292 -7.04 17.82 8.19
C LEU A 292 -6.48 18.10 6.79
N SER A 293 -6.41 19.37 6.40
CA SER A 293 -6.03 19.77 5.04
C SER A 293 -5.16 21.01 5.03
N GLY A 294 -4.18 21.00 4.13
CA GLY A 294 -3.23 22.07 3.98
C GLY A 294 -2.12 22.06 5.03
N ILE A 295 -1.04 22.78 4.71
CA ILE A 295 0.18 22.78 5.53
C ILE A 295 0.00 23.44 6.91
N GLY A 296 -1.05 24.25 7.07
CA GLY A 296 -1.46 24.80 8.37
C GLY A 296 -1.98 23.74 9.33
N SER A 297 -2.43 22.58 8.84
CA SER A 297 -2.89 21.46 9.66
C SER A 297 -1.81 20.43 9.97
N TYR A 298 -0.64 20.49 9.31
CA TYR A 298 0.51 19.66 9.68
C TYR A 298 1.21 20.30 10.89
N THR A 299 0.71 20.04 12.10
CA THR A 299 1.24 20.64 13.33
C THR A 299 1.35 19.59 14.43
N PRO A 300 2.00 19.92 15.57
CA PRO A 300 1.98 19.04 16.75
C PRO A 300 0.58 18.67 17.23
N ASP A 301 -0.45 19.45 16.89
CA ASP A 301 -1.83 19.18 17.29
C ASP A 301 -2.51 18.05 16.51
N GLN A 302 -1.87 17.51 15.47
CA GLN A 302 -2.31 16.26 14.83
C GLN A 302 -2.49 15.13 15.84
N ILE A 303 -1.76 15.14 16.96
CA ILE A 303 -1.93 14.11 17.98
C ILE A 303 -3.33 14.07 18.61
N LYS A 304 -4.09 15.16 18.49
CA LYS A 304 -5.44 15.28 19.06
C LYS A 304 -6.49 14.49 18.28
N VAL A 305 -6.17 13.94 17.10
CA VAL A 305 -7.10 13.07 16.35
C VAL A 305 -7.35 11.74 17.07
N GLU A 306 -6.41 11.29 17.91
CA GLU A 306 -6.58 10.17 18.85
C GLU A 306 -6.03 10.59 20.24
N PRO A 307 -6.80 11.35 21.04
CA PRO A 307 -6.29 11.98 22.26
C PRO A 307 -5.91 10.98 23.36
N THR A 308 -6.44 9.76 23.29
CA THR A 308 -6.15 8.67 24.24
C THR A 308 -4.95 7.82 23.82
N PHE A 309 -4.41 8.03 22.63
CA PHE A 309 -3.28 7.24 22.14
C PHE A 309 -2.00 7.61 22.87
N SER A 310 -1.42 6.64 23.60
CA SER A 310 -0.11 6.74 24.29
C SER A 310 0.12 8.08 25.00
N PRO A 311 -0.66 8.42 26.05
CA PRO A 311 -0.54 9.71 26.74
C PRO A 311 0.87 9.93 27.32
N ALA A 312 1.55 8.85 27.73
CA ALA A 312 2.89 8.91 28.30
C ALA A 312 3.98 9.45 27.34
N ASN A 313 3.78 9.38 26.03
CA ASN A 313 4.76 9.87 25.03
C ASN A 313 4.25 11.05 24.19
N GLU A 314 3.21 11.76 24.66
CA GLU A 314 2.67 12.93 23.95
C GLU A 314 3.74 13.96 23.59
N ALA A 315 4.63 14.32 24.52
CA ALA A 315 5.67 15.32 24.29
C ALA A 315 6.64 14.91 23.16
N GLU A 316 7.03 13.63 23.13
CA GLU A 316 7.88 13.06 22.06
C GLU A 316 7.16 13.14 20.71
N ARG A 317 5.90 12.72 20.64
CA ARG A 317 5.10 12.76 19.40
C ARG A 317 4.93 14.19 18.87
N ARG A 318 4.75 15.17 19.75
CA ARG A 318 4.70 16.59 19.36
C ARG A 318 6.03 17.08 18.81
N ALA A 319 7.15 16.69 19.44
CA ALA A 319 8.49 17.09 19.02
C ALA A 319 8.82 16.61 17.59
N VAL A 320 8.38 15.39 17.24
CA VAL A 320 8.52 14.87 15.86
C VAL A 320 7.92 15.82 14.83
N TYR A 321 6.72 16.37 15.09
CA TYR A 321 6.11 17.33 14.17
C TYR A 321 6.83 18.67 14.11
N VAL A 322 7.40 19.13 15.22
CA VAL A 322 8.22 20.35 15.24
C VAL A 322 9.45 20.18 14.34
N GLU A 323 10.13 19.04 14.41
CA GLU A 323 11.30 18.73 13.58
C GLU A 323 10.92 18.56 12.08
N GLU A 324 9.81 17.87 11.78
CA GLU A 324 9.44 17.58 10.39
C GLU A 324 8.76 18.75 9.67
N ARG A 325 8.07 19.64 10.38
CA ARG A 325 7.26 20.72 9.79
C ARG A 325 8.00 21.59 8.76
N PRO A 326 9.27 22.00 8.96
CA PRO A 326 9.98 22.82 7.98
C PRO A 326 10.22 22.11 6.63
N GLN A 327 10.10 20.79 6.56
CA GLN A 327 10.36 20.00 5.34
C GLN A 327 9.10 19.62 4.57
N VAL A 328 7.91 19.71 5.19
CA VAL A 328 6.64 19.37 4.55
C VAL A 328 6.07 20.58 3.81
N SER A 329 5.58 20.37 2.59
CA SER A 329 5.02 21.43 1.73
C SER A 329 3.55 21.24 1.35
N ALA A 330 3.01 20.03 1.48
CA ALA A 330 1.61 19.72 1.27
C ALA A 330 1.21 18.62 2.25
N PHE A 331 -0.04 18.66 2.73
CA PHE A 331 -0.53 17.71 3.73
C PHE A 331 -2.04 17.56 3.65
N GLU A 332 -2.50 16.32 3.70
CA GLU A 332 -3.89 15.90 3.76
C GLU A 332 -4.01 14.65 4.64
N TYR A 333 -5.06 14.57 5.44
CA TYR A 333 -5.34 13.45 6.33
C TYR A 333 -6.84 13.29 6.54
N ALA A 334 -7.30 12.04 6.65
CA ALA A 334 -8.64 11.71 7.10
C ALA A 334 -8.70 10.32 7.73
N ASP A 335 -9.57 10.17 8.72
CA ASP A 335 -10.03 8.86 9.17
C ASP A 335 -11.02 8.33 8.12
N LEU A 336 -10.48 7.71 7.07
CA LEU A 336 -11.27 7.18 5.97
C LEU A 336 -10.65 5.90 5.38
N PRO A 337 -11.26 4.74 5.62
CA PRO A 337 -10.88 3.51 4.95
C PRO A 337 -11.53 3.38 3.56
N GLY A 338 -10.91 2.60 2.69
CA GLY A 338 -11.36 2.29 1.34
C GLY A 338 -10.24 1.76 0.45
N TYR A 339 -10.24 2.16 -0.81
CA TYR A 339 -9.22 1.76 -1.79
C TYR A 339 -8.97 2.87 -2.80
N ALA A 340 -7.84 2.81 -3.52
CA ALA A 340 -7.54 3.77 -4.56
C ALA A 340 -7.32 3.12 -5.94
N VAL A 341 -7.72 3.84 -6.98
CA VAL A 341 -7.24 3.59 -8.35
C VAL A 341 -6.10 4.58 -8.61
N VAL A 342 -4.90 4.08 -8.81
CA VAL A 342 -3.76 4.91 -9.22
C VAL A 342 -3.59 4.80 -10.73
N THR A 343 -3.47 5.93 -11.41
CA THR A 343 -3.27 5.99 -12.86
C THR A 343 -1.99 6.74 -13.17
N VAL A 344 -1.11 6.09 -13.93
CA VAL A 344 0.08 6.67 -14.53
C VAL A 344 -0.27 7.05 -15.96
N ASP A 345 -0.05 8.31 -16.34
CA ASP A 345 -0.36 8.86 -17.66
C ASP A 345 0.78 9.79 -18.10
N GLY A 346 1.83 9.18 -18.65
CA GLY A 346 3.09 9.85 -18.94
C GLY A 346 3.67 10.47 -17.66
N PRO A 347 3.97 11.78 -17.63
CA PRO A 347 4.57 12.42 -16.46
C PRO A 347 3.60 12.64 -15.30
N ARG A 348 2.30 12.32 -15.45
CA ARG A 348 1.28 12.52 -14.43
C ARG A 348 0.95 11.21 -13.72
N VAL A 349 0.82 11.27 -12.40
CA VAL A 349 0.37 10.14 -11.57
C VAL A 349 -0.72 10.64 -10.64
N THR A 350 -1.90 10.04 -10.73
CA THR A 350 -3.06 10.44 -9.90
C THR A 350 -3.62 9.25 -9.13
N ALA A 351 -3.98 9.46 -7.87
CA ALA A 351 -4.72 8.50 -7.06
C ALA A 351 -6.17 8.97 -6.89
N ARG A 352 -7.13 8.14 -7.29
CA ARG A 352 -8.56 8.33 -7.00
C ARG A 352 -8.95 7.45 -5.83
N MET A 353 -9.21 8.05 -4.67
CA MET A 353 -9.61 7.37 -3.45
C MET A 353 -11.14 7.21 -3.38
N TYR A 354 -11.59 6.00 -3.09
CA TYR A 354 -12.99 5.64 -2.92
C TYR A 354 -13.23 5.21 -1.47
N ALA A 355 -14.31 5.70 -0.87
CA ALA A 355 -14.65 5.40 0.52
C ALA A 355 -15.37 4.06 0.64
N GLY A 356 -15.03 3.28 1.68
CA GLY A 356 -15.72 2.04 1.98
C GLY A 356 -15.49 0.94 0.94
N THR A 357 -16.50 0.09 0.76
CA THR A 357 -16.56 -0.90 -0.33
C THR A 357 -17.27 -0.35 -1.58
N GLY A 358 -17.64 0.93 -1.59
CA GLY A 358 -18.38 1.58 -2.68
C GLY A 358 -17.49 2.12 -3.79
N ARG A 359 -18.10 2.73 -4.80
CA ARG A 359 -17.39 3.46 -5.89
C ARG A 359 -17.59 4.96 -5.82
N ASP A 360 -17.96 5.46 -4.64
CA ASP A 360 -18.10 6.89 -4.39
C ASP A 360 -16.73 7.52 -4.29
N LEU A 361 -16.38 8.33 -5.30
CA LEU A 361 -15.12 9.05 -5.34
C LEU A 361 -15.12 10.07 -4.21
N TRP A 362 -14.19 9.92 -3.28
CA TRP A 362 -13.99 10.90 -2.22
C TRP A 362 -13.00 11.98 -2.65
N ARG A 363 -11.87 11.57 -3.26
CA ARG A 363 -10.79 12.50 -3.61
C ARG A 363 -9.94 12.01 -4.77
N THR A 364 -9.44 12.97 -5.55
CA THR A 364 -8.33 12.76 -6.49
C THR A 364 -7.10 13.51 -5.98
N THR A 365 -5.97 12.82 -5.93
CA THR A 365 -4.68 13.36 -5.45
C THR A 365 -3.63 13.24 -6.55
N ASP A 366 -2.89 14.31 -6.83
CA ASP A 366 -1.68 14.25 -7.65
C ASP A 366 -0.53 13.70 -6.79
N LEU A 367 0.13 12.66 -7.28
CA LEU A 367 1.19 11.97 -6.58
C LEU A 367 2.58 12.44 -7.01
N VAL A 368 2.70 13.13 -8.14
CA VAL A 368 4.00 13.54 -8.67
C VAL A 368 4.54 14.68 -7.80
N PRO A 369 5.74 14.53 -7.20
CA PRO A 369 6.31 15.61 -6.41
C PRO A 369 6.51 16.86 -7.29
N PRO A 370 6.34 18.08 -6.77
CA PRO A 370 6.59 19.31 -7.55
C PRO A 370 8.00 19.31 -8.16
N ALA A 371 8.15 19.88 -9.35
CA ALA A 371 9.47 20.07 -9.96
C ALA A 371 10.38 20.90 -9.04
N ARG A 372 11.71 20.79 -9.20
CA ARG A 372 12.65 21.66 -8.48
C ARG A 372 12.34 23.11 -8.87
N GLY A 373 11.94 23.92 -7.87
CA GLY A 373 11.82 25.37 -8.01
C GLY A 373 13.19 26.03 -7.99
#